data_AF-A0A932TE74-F1
#
_entry.id   AF-A0A932TE74-F1
#
_cell.length_a   1.000
_cell.length_b   1.000
_cell.length_c   1.000
_cell.angle_alpha   90.00
_cell.angle_beta   90.00
_cell.angle_gamma   90.00
#
_symmetry.space_group_name_H-M   'P 1'
#
loop_
_entity.id
_entity.type
_entity.pdbx_description
1 polymer ?
#
loop_
_entity_poly.entity_id
_entity_poly.type
_entity_poly.pdbx_seq_one_letter_code
_entity_poly.pdbx_strand_id
1 'polypeptide(L)'
;MQRRRARERQLREAVALQLHFTSLEVSLCPNCDTAVEDTAVERERTTHVCRLCGKSANAADPEEVAALGAEADEVKWEVEDMVLDRDRITTRLTAVYQEIEGLTAEAEGLKEATQQGIAYALPTPDEEADRSTLHEQVGRLRAELALAHLRAEPPTPTEERSLDLRVRVVEKVRDLVREEAARRNRDVLTRLSGLTQEMARTIGAESISDVTCSPLGRIELRKHGERVSFTGIYNEGERLRIKLAFFLAMMRLGREPGLGRHPGFLLIDQPGSGEMVREDFEALAQIFRRVDDELGNGVQIICCTARQEFEAATALDKVYGPQNPPYAF
;
A
#
# COMPACT_ATOMS: atom_id res chain seq x y z
N MET A 1 11.12 7.90 12.81
CA MET A 1 11.68 9.22 13.16
C MET A 1 10.65 10.17 13.78
N GLN A 2 9.57 10.59 13.10
CA GLN A 2 8.59 11.56 13.65
C GLN A 2 7.92 11.12 14.96
N ARG A 3 7.48 9.85 15.06
CA ARG A 3 6.89 9.29 16.30
C ARG A 3 7.89 9.24 17.46
N ARG A 4 9.17 8.92 17.20
CA ARG A 4 10.23 8.89 18.22
C ARG A 4 10.59 10.30 18.70
N ARG A 5 10.65 11.30 17.81
CA ARG A 5 10.78 12.71 18.19
C ARG A 5 9.60 13.23 19.00
N ALA A 6 8.38 12.76 18.70
CA ALA A 6 7.21 13.08 19.50
C ALA A 6 7.32 12.47 20.90
N ARG A 7 7.76 11.21 21.01
CA ARG A 7 8.01 10.54 22.29
C ARG A 7 9.11 11.22 23.11
N GLU A 8 10.24 11.59 22.50
CA GLU A 8 11.31 12.38 23.15
C GLU A 8 10.74 13.66 23.77
N ARG A 9 9.95 14.41 23.00
CA ARG A 9 9.30 15.64 23.50
C ARG A 9 8.33 15.34 24.63
N GLN A 10 7.49 14.33 24.50
CA GLN A 10 6.54 13.94 25.55
C GLN A 10 7.24 13.53 26.85
N LEU A 11 8.34 12.78 26.77
CA LEU A 11 9.11 12.38 27.95
C LEU A 11 9.75 13.61 28.62
N ARG A 12 10.30 14.55 27.84
CA ARG A 12 10.82 15.82 28.38
C ARG A 12 9.74 16.71 28.97
N GLU A 13 8.57 16.77 28.33
CA GLU A 13 7.40 17.48 28.86
C GLU A 13 6.91 16.84 30.16
N ALA A 14 6.89 15.50 30.25
CA ALA A 14 6.52 14.77 31.46
C ALA A 14 7.50 15.05 32.61
N VAL A 15 8.81 15.03 32.34
CA VAL A 15 9.84 15.45 33.31
C VAL A 15 9.60 16.89 33.78
N ALA A 16 9.36 17.82 32.84
CA ALA A 16 9.10 19.21 33.18
C ALA A 16 7.81 19.39 34.01
N LEU A 17 6.74 18.65 33.70
CA LEU A 17 5.46 18.71 34.42
C LEU A 17 5.54 18.11 35.82
N GLN A 18 6.27 16.99 35.99
CA GLN A 18 6.50 16.37 37.30
C GLN A 18 7.33 17.27 38.23
N LEU A 19 8.22 18.10 37.66
CA LEU A 19 8.99 19.10 38.40
C LEU A 19 8.23 20.43 38.60
N HIS A 20 7.19 20.69 37.79
CA HIS A 20 6.42 21.94 37.80
C HIS A 20 4.92 21.67 37.93
N PHE A 21 4.43 21.54 39.17
CA PHE A 21 2.99 21.38 39.41
C PHE A 21 2.12 22.60 39.11
N THR A 22 2.67 23.69 38.57
CA THR A 22 1.87 24.70 37.88
C THR A 22 2.72 25.32 36.77
N SER A 23 2.36 25.10 35.50
CA SER A 23 2.84 25.92 34.37
C SER A 23 2.34 27.38 34.42
N LEU A 24 1.95 27.86 35.60
CA LEU A 24 1.49 29.22 35.86
C LEU A 24 2.68 30.02 36.39
N GLU A 25 3.11 30.99 35.60
CA GLU A 25 4.08 31.98 36.03
C GLU A 25 3.38 33.01 36.90
N VAL A 26 3.49 32.85 38.22
CA VAL A 26 2.92 33.80 39.18
C VAL A 26 3.94 34.89 39.46
N SER A 27 3.75 36.06 38.85
CA SER A 27 4.59 37.26 39.02
C SER A 27 4.19 38.12 40.23
N LEU A 28 2.93 38.01 40.67
CA LEU A 28 2.35 38.77 41.78
C LEU A 28 1.60 37.83 42.73
N CYS A 29 1.71 38.07 44.04
CA CYS A 29 0.94 37.32 45.04
C CYS A 29 -0.56 37.67 44.95
N PRO A 30 -1.46 36.70 44.71
CA PRO A 30 -2.89 36.97 44.52
C PRO A 30 -3.63 37.45 45.78
N ASN A 31 -2.98 37.45 46.95
CA ASN A 31 -3.58 37.90 48.22
C ASN A 31 -3.18 39.33 48.62
N CYS A 32 -2.01 39.81 48.18
CA CYS A 32 -1.45 41.10 48.63
C CYS A 32 -0.77 41.91 47.52
N ASP A 33 -0.90 41.49 46.25
CA ASP A 33 -0.37 42.14 45.05
C ASP A 33 1.13 42.48 45.09
N THR A 34 1.89 41.81 45.97
CA THR A 34 3.34 42.00 46.08
C THR A 34 4.04 41.15 45.03
N ALA A 35 5.05 41.71 44.36
CA ALA A 35 5.86 40.99 43.39
C ALA A 35 6.58 39.81 44.06
N VAL A 36 6.58 38.66 43.38
CA VAL A 36 7.32 37.48 43.84
C VAL A 36 8.81 37.72 43.59
N GLU A 37 9.63 37.59 44.63
CA GLU A 37 11.08 37.77 44.53
C GLU A 37 11.73 36.66 43.68
N ASP A 38 12.76 37.01 42.90
CA ASP A 38 13.54 36.06 42.09
C ASP A 38 14.16 34.93 42.94
N THR A 39 14.50 35.23 44.20
CA THR A 39 15.02 34.26 45.17
C THR A 39 13.97 33.19 45.52
N ALA A 40 12.69 33.56 45.55
CA ALA A 40 11.58 32.63 45.77
C ALA A 40 11.31 31.75 44.54
N VAL A 41 11.50 32.30 43.34
CA VAL A 41 11.43 31.54 42.07
C VAL A 41 12.53 30.48 42.00
N GLU A 42 13.77 30.85 42.32
CA GLU A 42 14.89 29.92 42.26
C GLU A 42 14.83 28.85 43.36
N ARG A 43 14.30 29.21 44.54
CA ARG A 43 14.03 28.25 45.62
C ARG A 43 12.97 27.23 45.22
N GLU A 44 11.91 27.63 44.52
CA GLU A 44 10.91 26.68 44.01
C GLU A 44 11.53 25.72 42.99
N ARG A 45 12.42 26.21 42.12
CA ARG A 45 13.13 25.38 41.13
C ARG A 45 14.08 24.35 41.73
N THR A 46 14.78 24.71 42.79
CA THR A 46 15.85 23.89 43.37
C THR A 46 15.39 23.02 44.54
N THR A 47 14.39 23.48 45.30
CA THR A 47 13.97 22.82 46.55
C THR A 47 12.50 22.38 46.54
N HIS A 48 11.76 22.64 45.46
CA HIS A 48 10.33 22.33 45.32
C HIS A 48 9.46 22.93 46.45
N VAL A 49 9.88 24.08 46.99
CA VAL A 49 9.11 24.84 47.97
C VAL A 49 8.32 25.93 47.26
N CYS A 50 6.99 25.93 47.41
CA CYS A 50 6.09 26.86 46.73
C CYS A 50 6.49 28.33 46.99
N ARG A 51 6.69 29.11 45.92
CA ARG A 51 7.09 30.53 45.97
C ARG A 51 6.08 31.45 46.68
N LEU A 52 4.83 31.01 46.83
CA LEU A 52 3.75 31.79 47.45
C LEU A 52 3.53 31.48 48.93
N CYS A 53 3.47 30.20 49.30
CA CYS A 53 3.10 29.79 50.66
C CYS A 53 4.24 29.13 51.45
N GLY A 54 5.40 28.90 50.83
CA GLY A 54 6.57 28.32 51.47
C GLY A 54 6.42 26.86 51.91
N LYS A 55 5.33 26.19 51.51
CA LYS A 55 5.13 24.76 51.76
C LYS A 55 5.85 23.95 50.69
N SER A 56 6.38 22.78 51.05
CA SER A 56 6.89 21.82 50.08
C SER A 56 5.75 21.40 49.16
N ALA A 57 5.95 21.53 47.85
CA ALA A 57 5.11 20.88 46.88
C ALA A 57 5.25 19.36 47.03
N ASN A 58 4.26 18.60 46.54
CA ASN A 58 4.43 17.17 46.39
C ASN A 58 5.57 16.96 45.39
N ALA A 59 6.76 16.63 45.89
CA ALA A 59 7.90 16.32 45.05
C ALA A 59 7.58 15.00 44.32
N ALA A 60 7.74 15.00 42.98
CA ALA A 60 7.79 13.76 42.23
C ALA A 60 8.98 12.92 42.74
N ASP A 61 8.86 11.61 42.67
CA ASP A 61 9.93 10.71 43.08
C ASP A 61 11.20 11.01 42.25
N PRO A 62 12.33 11.38 42.88
CA PRO A 62 13.57 11.67 42.16
C PRO A 62 14.03 10.51 41.26
N GLU A 63 13.74 9.26 41.63
CA GLU A 63 14.06 8.10 40.80
C GLU A 63 13.22 8.05 39.53
N GLU A 64 11.93 8.42 39.61
CA GLU A 64 11.01 8.43 38.48
C GLU A 64 11.38 9.54 37.47
N VAL A 65 11.73 10.73 37.96
CA VAL A 65 12.20 11.84 37.12
C VAL A 65 13.52 11.49 36.42
N ALA A 66 14.45 10.88 37.14
CA ALA A 66 15.72 10.43 36.57
C ALA A 66 15.53 9.33 35.51
N ALA A 67 14.60 8.40 35.74
CA ALA A 67 14.27 7.34 34.78
C ALA A 67 13.67 7.91 33.48
N LEU A 68 12.71 8.84 33.57
CA LEU A 68 12.11 9.49 32.41
C LEU A 68 13.13 10.34 31.63
N GLY A 69 14.06 11.01 32.34
CA GLY A 69 15.15 11.75 31.72
C GLY A 69 16.11 10.85 30.94
N ALA A 70 16.51 9.72 31.53
CA ALA A 70 17.36 8.73 30.88
C ALA A 70 16.68 8.13 29.64
N GLU A 71 15.38 7.82 29.72
CA GLU A 71 14.60 7.33 28.57
C GLU A 71 14.52 8.38 27.44
N ALA A 72 14.35 9.67 27.79
CA ALA A 72 14.33 10.75 26.80
C ALA A 72 15.66 10.86 26.04
N ASP A 73 16.79 10.73 26.75
CA ASP A 73 18.12 10.81 26.16
C ASP A 73 18.46 9.60 25.29
N GLU A 74 18.01 8.39 25.68
CA GLU A 74 18.11 7.19 24.85
C GLU A 74 17.34 7.36 23.54
N VAL A 75 16.08 7.81 23.61
CA VAL A 75 15.25 8.05 22.42
C VAL A 75 15.85 9.14 21.52
N LYS A 76 16.47 10.17 22.11
CA LYS A 76 17.19 11.21 21.36
C LYS A 76 18.37 10.61 20.58
N TRP A 77 19.19 9.80 21.24
CA TRP A 77 20.36 9.17 20.60
C TRP A 77 19.94 8.27 19.43
N GLU A 78 18.89 7.46 19.61
CA GLU A 78 18.34 6.64 18.52
C GLU A 78 17.84 7.49 17.35
N VAL A 79 17.21 8.65 17.62
CA VAL A 79 16.76 9.55 16.55
C VAL A 79 17.93 10.13 15.77
N GLU A 80 19.01 10.50 16.45
CA GLU A 80 20.23 11.02 15.82
C GLU A 80 20.90 9.96 14.94
N ASP A 81 21.00 8.72 15.42
CA ASP A 81 21.54 7.59 14.66
C ASP A 81 20.70 7.32 13.39
N MET A 82 19.36 7.30 13.53
CA MET A 82 18.46 7.16 12.37
C MET A 82 18.59 8.31 11.35
N VAL A 83 18.97 9.53 11.77
CA VAL A 83 19.23 10.65 10.86
C VAL A 83 20.51 10.39 10.06
N LEU A 84 21.58 9.97 10.73
CA LEU A 84 22.85 9.65 10.08
C LEU A 84 22.68 8.53 9.05
N ASP A 85 21.93 7.49 9.39
CA ASP A 85 21.64 6.38 8.46
C ASP A 85 20.83 6.82 7.25
N ARG A 86 19.79 7.64 7.46
CA ARG A 86 19.00 8.22 6.37
C ARG A 86 19.89 9.02 5.43
N ASP A 87 20.78 9.85 5.98
CA ASP A 87 21.65 10.71 5.18
C ASP A 87 22.62 9.87 4.37
N ARG A 88 23.19 8.81 4.96
CA ARG A 88 24.04 7.84 4.25
C ARG A 88 23.31 7.16 3.09
N ILE A 89 22.09 6.71 3.31
CA ILE A 89 21.25 6.09 2.27
C ILE A 89 20.96 7.11 1.16
N THR A 90 20.63 8.34 1.54
CA THR A 90 20.30 9.42 0.59
C THR A 90 21.50 9.73 -0.30
N THR A 91 22.70 9.92 0.27
CA THR A 91 23.93 10.13 -0.51
C THR A 91 24.19 8.98 -1.49
N ARG A 92 24.01 7.73 -1.05
CA ARG A 92 24.21 6.56 -1.91
C ARG A 92 23.18 6.48 -3.03
N LEU A 93 21.93 6.84 -2.75
CA LEU A 93 20.87 6.91 -3.75
C LEU A 93 21.18 7.95 -4.82
N THR A 94 21.64 9.14 -4.42
CA THR A 94 22.05 10.20 -5.37
C THR A 94 23.19 9.75 -6.27
N ALA A 95 24.20 9.06 -5.71
CA ALA A 95 25.32 8.52 -6.48
C ALA A 95 24.85 7.48 -7.53
N VAL A 96 23.92 6.59 -7.16
CA VAL A 96 23.36 5.60 -8.10
C VAL A 96 22.55 6.27 -9.21
N TYR A 97 21.79 7.33 -8.91
CA TYR A 97 21.08 8.09 -9.95
C TYR A 97 22.03 8.75 -10.94
N GLN A 98 23.14 9.32 -10.47
CA GLN A 98 24.18 9.89 -11.33
C GLN A 98 24.85 8.82 -12.21
N GLU A 99 25.08 7.63 -11.67
CA GLU A 99 25.63 6.50 -12.44
C GLU A 99 24.67 6.02 -13.54
N ILE A 100 23.37 5.95 -13.25
CA ILE A 100 22.33 5.62 -14.24
C ILE A 100 22.27 6.68 -15.35
N GLU A 101 22.31 7.97 -15.01
CA GLU A 101 22.34 9.04 -16.00
C GLU A 101 23.58 8.93 -16.90
N GLY A 102 24.75 8.68 -16.33
CA GLY A 102 26.00 8.48 -17.07
C GLY A 102 25.92 7.30 -18.04
N LEU A 103 25.46 6.13 -17.58
CA LEU A 103 25.30 4.93 -18.40
C LEU A 103 24.25 5.12 -19.51
N THR A 104 23.20 5.89 -19.25
CA THR A 104 22.16 6.19 -20.25
C THR A 104 22.73 7.06 -21.36
N ALA A 105 23.49 8.11 -21.02
CA ALA A 105 24.17 8.96 -21.99
C ALA A 105 25.22 8.17 -22.82
N GLU A 106 25.95 7.25 -22.19
CA GLU A 106 26.90 6.37 -22.89
C GLU A 106 26.20 5.44 -23.88
N ALA A 107 25.07 4.84 -23.47
CA ALA A 107 24.26 3.99 -24.35
C ALA A 107 23.68 4.76 -25.55
N GLU A 108 23.23 6.01 -25.34
CA GLU A 108 22.78 6.89 -26.43
C GLU A 108 23.93 7.24 -27.38
N GLY A 109 25.12 7.57 -26.87
CA GLY A 109 26.31 7.82 -27.68
C GLY A 109 26.73 6.61 -28.52
N LEU A 110 26.70 5.41 -27.94
CA LEU A 110 26.96 4.15 -28.66
C LEU A 110 25.92 3.89 -29.76
N LYS A 111 24.66 4.21 -29.51
CA LYS A 111 23.58 4.07 -30.49
C LYS A 111 23.76 5.03 -31.66
N GLU A 112 24.11 6.29 -31.40
CA GLU A 112 24.41 7.27 -32.44
C GLU A 112 25.64 6.87 -33.26
N ALA A 113 26.72 6.42 -32.61
CA ALA A 113 27.91 5.93 -33.29
C ALA A 113 27.61 4.71 -34.19
N THR A 114 26.73 3.80 -33.74
CA THR A 114 26.29 2.66 -34.54
C THR A 114 25.48 3.11 -35.76
N GLN A 115 24.59 4.10 -35.60
CA GLN A 115 23.80 4.65 -36.70
C GLN A 115 24.67 5.39 -37.73
N GLN A 116 25.68 6.12 -37.27
CA GLN A 116 26.66 6.79 -38.14
C GLN A 116 27.57 5.78 -38.85
N GLY A 117 27.95 4.68 -38.19
CA GLY A 117 28.71 3.59 -38.80
C GLY A 117 27.95 2.88 -39.94
N ILE A 118 26.61 2.78 -39.83
CA ILE A 118 25.75 2.23 -40.89
C ILE A 118 25.69 3.18 -42.11
N ALA A 119 25.81 4.50 -41.92
CA ALA A 119 25.85 5.46 -43.03
C ALA A 119 27.14 5.39 -43.86
N TYR A 120 28.25 4.91 -43.28
CA TYR A 120 29.51 4.62 -43.98
C TYR A 120 29.54 3.22 -44.62
N ALA A 121 28.49 2.41 -44.43
CA ALA A 121 28.38 1.04 -44.95
C ALA A 121 27.57 0.93 -46.26
N LEU A 122 27.21 2.07 -46.88
CA LEU A 122 26.63 2.08 -48.22
C LEU A 122 27.77 2.06 -49.26
N PRO A 123 27.80 1.05 -50.16
CA PRO A 123 28.87 0.92 -51.15
C PRO A 123 28.97 2.17 -52.02
N THR A 124 30.20 2.59 -52.28
CA THR A 124 30.49 3.60 -53.32
C THR A 124 30.10 3.07 -54.71
N PRO A 125 29.88 3.94 -55.72
CA PRO A 125 29.54 3.49 -57.07
C PRO A 125 30.54 2.50 -57.69
N ASP A 126 31.82 2.61 -57.32
CA ASP A 126 32.86 1.68 -57.74
C ASP A 126 32.76 0.33 -57.03
N GLU A 127 32.46 0.32 -55.72
CA GLU A 127 32.19 -0.91 -54.97
C GLU A 127 30.88 -1.59 -55.42
N GLU A 128 29.89 -0.82 -55.85
CA GLU A 128 28.64 -1.31 -56.44
C GLU A 128 28.88 -1.94 -57.82
N ALA A 129 29.80 -1.37 -58.62
CA ALA A 129 30.23 -1.93 -59.90
C ALA A 129 31.03 -3.24 -59.70
N ASP A 130 31.98 -3.27 -58.77
CA ASP A 130 32.72 -4.48 -58.40
C ASP A 130 31.77 -5.56 -57.84
N ARG A 131 30.80 -5.17 -57.00
CA ARG A 131 29.78 -6.09 -56.50
C ARG A 131 28.89 -6.63 -57.63
N SER A 132 28.56 -5.82 -58.62
CA SER A 132 27.79 -6.23 -59.79
C SER A 132 28.56 -7.25 -60.64
N THR A 133 29.86 -7.02 -60.89
CA THR A 133 30.70 -7.99 -61.62
C THR A 133 30.87 -9.31 -60.84
N LEU A 134 31.06 -9.24 -59.53
CA LEU A 134 31.09 -10.42 -58.66
C LEU A 134 29.74 -11.13 -58.63
N HIS A 135 28.62 -10.41 -58.63
CA HIS A 135 27.28 -11.01 -58.72
C HIS A 135 27.05 -11.72 -60.06
N GLU A 136 27.55 -11.17 -61.17
CA GLU A 136 27.50 -11.81 -62.47
C GLU A 136 28.34 -13.10 -62.49
N GLN A 137 29.55 -13.07 -61.90
CA GLN A 137 30.39 -14.25 -61.74
C GLN A 137 29.74 -15.31 -60.85
N VAL A 138 29.12 -14.91 -59.74
CA VAL A 138 28.35 -15.80 -58.86
C VAL A 138 27.13 -16.35 -59.60
N GLY A 139 26.46 -15.55 -60.42
CA GLY A 139 25.34 -15.98 -61.27
C GLY A 139 25.77 -17.06 -62.26
N ARG A 140 26.93 -16.87 -62.92
CA ARG A 140 27.54 -17.86 -63.81
C ARG A 140 27.89 -19.15 -63.06
N LEU A 141 28.57 -19.04 -61.91
CA LEU A 141 28.93 -20.19 -61.09
C LEU A 141 27.71 -20.91 -60.53
N ARG A 142 26.66 -20.19 -60.14
CA ARG A 142 25.37 -20.78 -59.71
C ARG A 142 24.65 -21.47 -60.86
N ALA A 143 24.71 -20.94 -62.07
CA ALA A 143 24.15 -21.60 -63.25
C ALA A 143 24.92 -22.89 -63.58
N GLU A 144 26.26 -22.86 -63.51
CA GLU A 144 27.11 -24.05 -63.65
C GLU A 144 26.84 -25.08 -62.54
N LEU A 145 26.70 -24.62 -61.29
CA LEU A 145 26.36 -25.46 -60.14
C LEU A 145 24.95 -26.02 -60.24
N ALA A 146 23.98 -25.25 -60.73
CA ALA A 146 22.61 -25.69 -60.95
C ALA A 146 22.53 -26.73 -62.07
N LEU A 147 23.31 -26.57 -63.14
CA LEU A 147 23.47 -27.59 -64.18
C LEU A 147 24.17 -28.84 -63.65
N ALA A 148 25.12 -28.70 -62.72
CA ALA A 148 25.75 -29.83 -62.03
C ALA A 148 24.80 -30.52 -61.04
N HIS A 149 23.95 -29.78 -60.33
CA HIS A 149 22.92 -30.29 -59.44
C HIS A 149 21.75 -30.93 -60.21
N LEU A 150 21.39 -30.42 -61.39
CA LEU A 150 20.42 -31.07 -62.29
C LEU A 150 20.94 -32.43 -62.81
N ARG A 151 22.26 -32.62 -62.86
CA ARG A 151 22.93 -33.87 -63.24
C ARG A 151 23.09 -34.84 -62.07
N ALA A 152 22.93 -34.38 -60.84
CA ALA A 152 23.00 -35.19 -59.63
C ALA A 152 21.63 -35.14 -58.95
N GLU A 153 20.77 -36.13 -59.21
CA GLU A 153 19.46 -36.22 -58.55
C GLU A 153 19.59 -36.00 -57.03
N PRO A 154 18.82 -35.07 -56.44
CA PRO A 154 18.74 -34.97 -54.99
C PRO A 154 17.42 -35.59 -54.47
N PRO A 155 17.40 -36.26 -53.31
CA PRO A 155 16.25 -36.23 -52.40
C PRO A 155 16.30 -34.90 -51.59
N THR A 156 15.27 -34.26 -51.01
CA THR A 156 13.89 -34.56 -50.56
C THR A 156 13.30 -33.27 -49.92
N PRO A 157 11.97 -33.09 -49.71
CA PRO A 157 11.47 -32.07 -48.75
C PRO A 157 10.42 -32.66 -47.79
N THR A 158 10.77 -32.97 -46.54
CA THR A 158 9.79 -33.52 -45.57
C THR A 158 9.89 -32.95 -44.15
N GLU A 159 11.04 -32.41 -43.73
CA GLU A 159 11.23 -31.98 -42.34
C GLU A 159 10.73 -30.55 -42.03
N GLU A 160 10.90 -29.59 -42.95
CA GLU A 160 10.49 -28.18 -42.75
C GLU A 160 8.97 -27.99 -42.56
N ARG A 161 8.14 -28.74 -43.29
CA ARG A 161 6.67 -28.67 -43.17
C ARG A 161 6.17 -29.09 -41.78
N SER A 162 6.92 -29.95 -41.08
CA SER A 162 6.50 -30.51 -39.78
C SER A 162 6.65 -29.51 -38.63
N LEU A 163 7.65 -28.63 -38.69
CA LEU A 163 7.91 -27.61 -37.67
C LEU A 163 6.90 -26.46 -37.76
N ASP A 164 6.57 -26.01 -38.98
CA ASP A 164 5.55 -24.98 -39.24
C ASP A 164 4.14 -25.36 -38.78
N LEU A 165 3.81 -26.64 -38.82
CA LEU A 165 2.53 -27.15 -38.31
C LEU A 165 2.48 -27.09 -36.78
N ARG A 166 3.58 -27.43 -36.10
CA ARG A 166 3.66 -27.38 -34.63
C ARG A 166 3.55 -25.97 -34.08
N VAL A 167 4.23 -25.01 -34.70
CA VAL A 167 4.16 -23.59 -34.30
C VAL A 167 2.72 -23.07 -34.40
N ARG A 168 2.05 -23.31 -35.53
CA ARG A 168 0.65 -22.88 -35.74
C ARG A 168 -0.33 -23.48 -34.74
N VAL A 169 -0.14 -24.75 -34.35
CA VAL A 169 -0.97 -25.39 -33.33
C VAL A 169 -0.78 -24.71 -31.97
N VAL A 170 0.46 -24.43 -31.56
CA VAL A 170 0.75 -23.76 -30.28
C VAL A 170 0.15 -22.36 -30.25
N GLU A 171 0.28 -21.59 -31.33
CA GLU A 171 -0.31 -20.25 -31.44
C GLU A 171 -1.84 -20.29 -31.33
N LYS A 172 -2.49 -21.23 -32.01
CA LYS A 172 -3.94 -21.36 -31.95
C LYS A 172 -4.43 -21.77 -30.56
N VAL A 173 -3.71 -22.66 -29.88
CA VAL A 173 -4.01 -23.04 -28.50
C VAL A 173 -3.84 -21.85 -27.55
N ARG A 174 -2.75 -21.07 -27.69
CA ARG A 174 -2.52 -19.85 -26.90
C ARG A 174 -3.69 -18.88 -27.05
N ASP A 175 -4.14 -18.63 -28.27
CA ASP A 175 -5.20 -17.66 -28.53
C ASP A 175 -6.54 -18.12 -27.93
N LEU A 176 -6.88 -19.40 -28.06
CA LEU A 176 -8.07 -20.00 -27.43
C LEU A 176 -8.03 -19.92 -25.90
N VAL A 177 -6.87 -20.21 -25.29
CA VAL A 177 -6.68 -20.10 -23.83
C VAL A 177 -6.83 -18.66 -23.38
N ARG A 178 -6.30 -17.70 -24.15
CA ARG A 178 -6.41 -16.27 -23.84
C ARG A 178 -7.86 -15.77 -23.90
N GLU A 179 -8.61 -16.17 -24.93
CA GLU A 179 -10.03 -15.83 -25.05
C GLU A 179 -10.86 -16.41 -23.90
N GLU A 180 -10.62 -17.66 -23.54
CA GLU A 180 -11.31 -18.33 -22.42
C GLU A 180 -10.97 -17.65 -21.09
N ALA A 181 -9.70 -17.34 -20.84
CA ALA A 181 -9.27 -16.64 -19.64
C ALA A 181 -9.90 -15.24 -19.54
N ALA A 182 -9.94 -14.49 -20.65
CA ALA A 182 -10.57 -13.18 -20.70
C ALA A 182 -12.09 -13.25 -20.42
N ARG A 183 -12.78 -14.26 -20.96
CA ARG A 183 -14.20 -14.49 -20.69
C ARG A 183 -14.44 -14.76 -19.21
N ARG A 184 -13.75 -15.75 -18.64
CA ARG A 184 -13.90 -16.10 -17.21
C ARG A 184 -13.60 -14.92 -16.30
N ASN A 185 -12.55 -14.15 -16.59
CA ASN A 185 -12.20 -12.99 -15.78
C ASN A 185 -13.29 -11.91 -15.82
N ARG A 186 -13.92 -11.68 -16.99
CA ARG A 186 -15.06 -10.76 -17.10
C ARG A 186 -16.24 -11.25 -16.25
N ASP A 187 -16.61 -12.53 -16.35
CA ASP A 187 -17.74 -13.08 -15.62
C ASP A 187 -17.53 -12.94 -14.09
N VAL A 188 -16.31 -13.21 -13.62
CA VAL A 188 -15.92 -13.05 -12.21
C VAL A 188 -15.98 -11.59 -11.76
N LEU A 189 -15.46 -10.66 -12.56
CA LEU A 189 -15.51 -9.23 -12.23
C LEU A 189 -16.94 -8.69 -12.24
N THR A 190 -17.78 -9.13 -13.16
CA THR A 190 -19.21 -8.79 -13.18
C THR A 190 -19.90 -9.34 -11.93
N ARG A 191 -19.58 -10.57 -11.53
CA ARG A 191 -20.12 -11.16 -10.29
C ARG A 191 -19.66 -10.40 -9.04
N LEU A 192 -18.37 -10.04 -8.95
CA LEU A 192 -17.83 -9.23 -7.85
C LEU A 192 -18.49 -7.85 -7.77
N SER A 193 -18.68 -7.21 -8.92
CA SER A 193 -19.33 -5.90 -9.04
C SER A 193 -20.76 -5.94 -8.48
N GLY A 194 -21.55 -6.93 -8.91
CA GLY A 194 -22.91 -7.12 -8.43
C GLY A 194 -22.99 -7.44 -6.94
N LEU A 195 -22.12 -8.32 -6.43
CA LEU A 195 -22.05 -8.64 -5.00
C LEU A 195 -21.65 -7.42 -4.16
N THR A 196 -20.71 -6.61 -4.64
CA THR A 196 -20.28 -5.40 -3.94
C THR A 196 -21.41 -4.38 -3.87
N GLN A 197 -22.18 -4.22 -4.94
CA GLN A 197 -23.35 -3.34 -4.98
C GLN A 197 -24.45 -3.80 -4.02
N GLU A 198 -24.76 -5.11 -4.00
CA GLU A 198 -25.71 -5.71 -3.05
C GLU A 198 -25.27 -5.44 -1.60
N MET A 199 -24.00 -5.71 -1.29
CA MET A 199 -23.44 -5.49 0.05
C MET A 199 -23.42 -4.01 0.43
N ALA A 200 -23.09 -3.11 -0.50
CA ALA A 200 -23.06 -1.67 -0.24
C ALA A 200 -24.44 -1.15 0.17
N ARG A 201 -25.51 -1.61 -0.49
CA ARG A 201 -26.89 -1.26 -0.12
C ARG A 201 -27.26 -1.81 1.24
N THR A 202 -26.94 -3.08 1.51
CA THR A 202 -27.18 -3.73 2.80
C THR A 202 -26.50 -3.01 3.96
N ILE A 203 -25.30 -2.46 3.71
CA ILE A 203 -24.47 -1.76 4.69
C ILE A 203 -24.89 -0.27 4.85
N GLY A 204 -25.91 0.20 4.13
CA GLY A 204 -26.44 1.56 4.27
C GLY A 204 -25.71 2.62 3.41
N ALA A 205 -25.10 2.20 2.29
CA ALA A 205 -24.58 3.09 1.24
C ALA A 205 -25.57 3.17 0.05
N GLU A 206 -26.82 3.57 0.32
CA GLU A 206 -27.93 3.59 -0.65
C GLU A 206 -27.72 4.57 -1.82
N SER A 207 -26.90 5.59 -1.61
CA SER A 207 -26.48 6.60 -2.60
C SER A 207 -25.75 5.99 -3.81
N ILE A 208 -25.24 4.76 -3.68
CA ILE A 208 -24.48 4.05 -4.72
C ILE A 208 -25.42 3.22 -5.58
N SER A 209 -25.58 3.63 -6.84
CA SER A 209 -26.48 2.97 -7.78
C SER A 209 -25.80 1.89 -8.61
N ASP A 210 -24.49 1.96 -8.82
CA ASP A 210 -23.71 1.02 -9.63
C ASP A 210 -22.27 0.91 -9.12
N VAL A 211 -21.68 -0.28 -9.25
CA VAL A 211 -20.30 -0.57 -8.86
C VAL A 211 -19.64 -1.33 -9.99
N THR A 212 -18.44 -0.91 -10.40
CA THR A 212 -17.65 -1.59 -11.43
C THR A 212 -16.26 -1.89 -10.89
N CYS A 213 -15.92 -3.18 -10.83
CA CYS A 213 -14.58 -3.66 -10.48
C CYS A 213 -13.76 -3.95 -11.75
N SER A 214 -12.58 -3.34 -11.86
CA SER A 214 -11.67 -3.55 -13.00
C SER A 214 -10.61 -4.63 -12.73
N PRO A 215 -10.00 -5.22 -13.77
CA PRO A 215 -8.89 -6.17 -13.61
C PRO A 215 -7.66 -5.58 -12.91
N LEU A 216 -7.49 -4.24 -12.96
CA LEU A 216 -6.40 -3.53 -12.30
C LEU A 216 -6.70 -3.21 -10.82
N GLY A 217 -7.79 -3.74 -10.26
CA GLY A 217 -8.20 -3.49 -8.87
C GLY A 217 -8.77 -2.08 -8.63
N ARG A 218 -9.05 -1.30 -9.68
CA ARG A 218 -9.76 -0.02 -9.56
C ARG A 218 -11.26 -0.26 -9.42
N ILE A 219 -11.88 0.44 -8.48
CA ILE A 219 -13.32 0.45 -8.23
C ILE A 219 -13.88 1.79 -8.68
N GLU A 220 -14.80 1.73 -9.64
CA GLU A 220 -15.61 2.87 -10.08
C GLU A 220 -17.04 2.70 -9.57
N LEU A 221 -17.65 3.81 -9.16
CA LEU A 221 -18.97 3.81 -8.55
C LEU A 221 -19.85 4.84 -9.25
N ARG A 222 -21.17 4.65 -9.25
CA ARG A 222 -22.11 5.72 -9.59
C ARG A 222 -22.83 6.21 -8.36
N LYS A 223 -22.72 7.51 -8.10
CA LYS A 223 -23.42 8.20 -7.01
C LYS A 223 -24.31 9.28 -7.62
N HIS A 224 -25.62 9.21 -7.34
CA HIS A 224 -26.62 10.14 -7.92
C HIS A 224 -26.55 10.28 -9.46
N GLY A 225 -26.11 9.23 -10.16
CA GLY A 225 -25.97 9.24 -11.63
C GLY A 225 -24.60 9.69 -12.16
N GLU A 226 -23.73 10.24 -11.29
CA GLU A 226 -22.37 10.63 -11.66
C GLU A 226 -21.35 9.53 -11.34
N ARG A 227 -20.32 9.40 -12.19
CA ARG A 227 -19.22 8.45 -11.94
C ARG A 227 -18.24 9.05 -10.94
N VAL A 228 -17.99 8.33 -9.86
CA VAL A 228 -17.02 8.69 -8.83
C VAL A 228 -16.05 7.54 -8.60
N SER A 229 -14.79 7.86 -8.38
CA SER A 229 -13.81 6.89 -7.91
C SER A 229 -13.97 6.69 -6.40
N PHE A 230 -13.41 5.60 -5.86
CA PHE A 230 -13.38 5.37 -4.41
C PHE A 230 -12.77 6.56 -3.62
N THR A 231 -11.72 7.20 -4.14
CA THR A 231 -11.09 8.38 -3.52
C THR A 231 -11.95 9.64 -3.61
N GLY A 232 -12.90 9.70 -4.54
CA GLY A 232 -13.83 10.82 -4.71
C GLY A 232 -14.99 10.83 -3.71
N ILE A 233 -15.11 9.81 -2.84
CA ILE A 233 -16.13 9.75 -1.80
C ILE A 233 -15.63 10.52 -0.58
N TYR A 234 -16.08 11.77 -0.41
CA TYR A 234 -15.61 12.64 0.68
C TYR A 234 -16.11 12.25 2.07
N ASN A 235 -17.28 11.60 2.18
CA ASN A 235 -17.79 11.12 3.45
C ASN A 235 -17.01 9.87 3.90
N GLU A 236 -16.35 9.94 5.05
CA GLU A 236 -15.51 8.86 5.59
C GLU A 236 -16.33 7.62 5.98
N GLY A 237 -17.52 7.79 6.53
CA GLY A 237 -18.43 6.68 6.87
C GLY A 237 -18.91 5.95 5.62
N GLU A 238 -19.36 6.69 4.61
CA GLU A 238 -19.77 6.12 3.30
C GLU A 238 -18.60 5.37 2.63
N ARG A 239 -17.39 5.93 2.70
CA ARG A 239 -16.17 5.30 2.18
C ARG A 239 -15.83 4.01 2.93
N LEU A 240 -15.98 3.99 4.26
CA LEU A 240 -15.78 2.79 5.08
C LEU A 240 -16.79 1.70 4.72
N ARG A 241 -18.07 2.03 4.61
CA ARG A 241 -19.16 1.11 4.26
C ARG A 241 -18.92 0.43 2.91
N ILE A 242 -18.47 1.19 1.90
CA ILE A 242 -18.14 0.65 0.57
C ILE A 242 -16.90 -0.24 0.61
N LYS A 243 -15.89 0.11 1.42
CA LYS A 243 -14.70 -0.72 1.62
C LYS A 243 -15.09 -2.07 2.24
N LEU A 244 -15.91 -2.06 3.29
CA LEU A 244 -16.44 -3.28 3.90
C LEU A 244 -17.25 -4.11 2.90
N ALA A 245 -18.15 -3.47 2.15
CA ALA A 245 -18.97 -4.13 1.13
C ALA A 245 -18.10 -4.89 0.11
N PHE A 246 -17.01 -4.28 -0.35
CA PHE A 246 -16.08 -4.89 -1.28
C PHE A 246 -15.37 -6.12 -0.68
N PHE A 247 -14.85 -6.03 0.54
CA PHE A 247 -14.18 -7.18 1.20
C PHE A 247 -15.15 -8.33 1.49
N LEU A 248 -16.37 -8.02 1.93
CA LEU A 248 -17.43 -9.00 2.14
C LEU A 248 -17.84 -9.67 0.82
N ALA A 249 -17.96 -8.90 -0.26
CA ALA A 249 -18.23 -9.43 -1.59
C ALA A 249 -17.10 -10.36 -2.08
N MET A 250 -15.83 -10.01 -1.86
CA MET A 250 -14.70 -10.88 -2.19
C MET A 250 -14.70 -12.17 -1.37
N MET A 251 -15.02 -12.10 -0.08
CA MET A 251 -15.15 -13.30 0.77
C MET A 251 -16.28 -14.22 0.29
N ARG A 252 -17.43 -13.65 -0.09
CA ARG A 252 -18.56 -14.42 -0.65
C ARG A 252 -18.20 -15.04 -2.00
N LEU A 253 -17.55 -14.27 -2.88
CA LEU A 253 -17.10 -14.73 -4.20
C LEU A 253 -16.06 -15.85 -4.09
N GLY A 254 -15.11 -15.74 -3.16
CA GLY A 254 -14.08 -16.75 -2.93
C GLY A 254 -14.60 -18.11 -2.42
N ARG A 255 -15.90 -18.23 -2.17
CA ARG A 255 -16.60 -19.46 -1.81
C ARG A 255 -17.37 -20.08 -2.98
N GLU A 256 -17.53 -19.37 -4.09
CA GLU A 256 -18.21 -19.91 -5.27
C GLU A 256 -17.31 -20.97 -5.95
N PRO A 257 -17.89 -22.09 -6.45
CA PRO A 257 -17.12 -23.16 -7.08
C PRO A 257 -16.33 -22.67 -8.31
N GLY A 258 -15.10 -23.15 -8.45
CA GLY A 258 -14.27 -22.86 -9.64
C GLY A 258 -13.53 -21.51 -9.59
N LEU A 259 -13.68 -20.75 -8.51
CA LEU A 259 -12.91 -19.54 -8.23
C LEU A 259 -11.81 -19.81 -7.19
N GLY A 260 -10.76 -18.98 -7.20
CA GLY A 260 -9.70 -19.06 -6.19
C GLY A 260 -10.26 -18.93 -4.77
N ARG A 261 -9.62 -19.57 -3.80
CA ARG A 261 -10.06 -19.53 -2.40
C ARG A 261 -9.59 -18.23 -1.74
N HIS A 262 -10.53 -17.36 -1.38
CA HIS A 262 -10.24 -16.28 -0.44
C HIS A 262 -10.03 -16.91 0.96
N PRO A 263 -9.06 -16.46 1.78
CA PRO A 263 -8.80 -17.02 3.12
C PRO A 263 -9.98 -16.99 4.10
N GLY A 264 -11.10 -16.34 3.74
CA GLY A 264 -12.28 -16.19 4.58
C GLY A 264 -12.03 -15.48 5.91
N PHE A 265 -10.94 -14.73 6.05
CA PHE A 265 -10.55 -14.07 7.29
C PHE A 265 -10.53 -12.55 7.12
N LEU A 266 -11.10 -11.82 8.08
CA LEU A 266 -11.06 -10.36 8.13
C LEU A 266 -10.83 -9.89 9.57
N LEU A 267 -9.80 -9.07 9.77
CA LEU A 267 -9.56 -8.37 11.04
C LEU A 267 -9.88 -6.88 10.85
N ILE A 268 -10.76 -6.35 11.69
CA ILE A 268 -11.16 -4.95 11.67
C ILE A 268 -10.75 -4.32 13.00
N ASP A 269 -9.80 -3.39 12.92
CA ASP A 269 -9.40 -2.58 14.06
C ASP A 269 -10.18 -1.27 14.07
N GLN A 270 -10.89 -1.01 15.17
CA GLN A 270 -11.68 0.19 15.42
C GLN A 270 -12.64 0.56 14.28
N PRO A 271 -13.68 -0.26 13.99
CA PRO A 271 -14.69 0.06 12.97
C PRO A 271 -15.37 1.43 13.20
N GLY A 272 -15.39 1.93 14.44
CA GLY A 272 -16.02 3.20 14.79
C GLY A 272 -15.20 4.45 14.49
N SER A 273 -13.95 4.32 14.03
CA SER A 273 -13.08 5.47 13.75
C SER A 273 -13.53 6.30 12.55
N GLY A 274 -14.22 5.68 11.58
CA GLY A 274 -14.79 6.35 10.39
C GLY A 274 -16.29 6.63 10.47
N GLU A 275 -16.97 6.17 11.52
CA GLU A 275 -18.43 6.26 11.68
C GLU A 275 -18.75 7.00 13.00
N MET A 276 -18.74 8.33 12.92
CA MET A 276 -18.89 9.22 14.08
C MET A 276 -20.34 9.33 14.57
N VAL A 277 -21.32 9.01 13.71
CA VAL A 277 -22.75 9.00 14.06
C VAL A 277 -23.08 7.69 14.78
N ARG A 278 -23.64 7.79 15.98
CA ARG A 278 -23.88 6.62 16.84
C ARG A 278 -24.93 5.68 16.23
N GLU A 279 -25.99 6.24 15.67
CA GLU A 279 -27.08 5.50 15.03
C GLU A 279 -26.58 4.70 13.81
N ASP A 280 -25.69 5.29 13.02
CA ASP A 280 -25.07 4.62 11.86
C ASP A 280 -24.10 3.51 12.30
N PHE A 281 -23.42 3.71 13.44
CA PHE A 281 -22.54 2.71 14.02
C PHE A 281 -23.31 1.51 14.60
N GLU A 282 -24.46 1.75 15.24
CA GLU A 282 -25.40 0.72 15.68
C GLU A 282 -25.97 -0.06 14.48
N ALA A 283 -26.33 0.63 13.40
CA ALA A 283 -26.76 0.00 12.15
C ALA A 283 -25.63 -0.89 11.57
N LEU A 284 -24.39 -0.41 11.57
CA LEU A 284 -23.22 -1.17 11.14
C LEU A 284 -23.06 -2.47 11.95
N ALA A 285 -23.22 -2.42 13.27
CA ALA A 285 -23.21 -3.61 14.11
C ALA A 285 -24.30 -4.61 13.68
N GLN A 286 -25.54 -4.17 13.48
CA GLN A 286 -26.62 -5.04 12.99
C GLN A 286 -26.33 -5.64 11.60
N ILE A 287 -25.56 -4.96 10.77
CA ILE A 287 -25.13 -5.49 9.48
C ILE A 287 -24.12 -6.62 9.66
N PHE A 288 -23.12 -6.46 10.52
CA PHE A 288 -22.18 -7.53 10.84
C PHE A 288 -22.88 -8.74 11.48
N ARG A 289 -23.93 -8.51 12.26
CA ARG A 289 -24.78 -9.57 12.80
C ARG A 289 -25.41 -10.41 11.69
N ARG A 290 -26.00 -9.75 10.70
CA ARG A 290 -26.55 -10.43 9.51
C ARG A 290 -25.48 -11.20 8.74
N VAL A 291 -24.30 -10.61 8.59
CA VAL A 291 -23.16 -11.27 7.93
C VAL A 291 -22.70 -12.52 8.70
N ASP A 292 -22.62 -12.48 10.04
CA ASP A 292 -22.30 -13.64 10.90
C ASP A 292 -23.37 -14.73 10.74
N ASP A 293 -24.65 -14.35 10.73
CA ASP A 293 -25.77 -15.28 10.55
C ASP A 293 -25.79 -15.92 9.13
N GLU A 294 -25.50 -15.14 8.08
CA GLU A 294 -25.51 -15.61 6.68
C GLU A 294 -24.29 -16.46 6.29
N LEU A 295 -23.09 -16.02 6.69
CA LEU A 295 -21.84 -16.66 6.25
C LEU A 295 -21.36 -17.75 7.22
N GLY A 296 -21.82 -17.68 8.47
CA GLY A 296 -21.57 -18.65 9.54
C GLY A 296 -20.11 -19.07 9.63
N ASN A 297 -19.88 -20.38 9.84
CA ASN A 297 -18.55 -20.96 10.01
C ASN A 297 -17.63 -20.93 8.78
N GLY A 298 -18.06 -20.35 7.67
CA GLY A 298 -17.22 -20.30 6.47
C GLY A 298 -16.48 -18.98 6.26
N VAL A 299 -16.64 -18.02 7.18
CA VAL A 299 -15.74 -16.86 7.31
C VAL A 299 -15.46 -16.59 8.79
N GLN A 300 -14.33 -15.96 9.09
CA GLN A 300 -13.97 -15.48 10.41
C GLN A 300 -13.73 -13.98 10.34
N ILE A 301 -14.56 -13.22 11.04
CA ILE A 301 -14.42 -11.77 11.17
C ILE A 301 -14.13 -11.45 12.63
N ILE A 302 -13.01 -10.79 12.89
CA ILE A 302 -12.62 -10.34 14.23
C ILE A 302 -12.67 -8.82 14.23
N CYS A 303 -13.43 -8.25 15.16
CA CYS A 303 -13.58 -6.80 15.31
C CYS A 303 -13.04 -6.37 16.67
N CYS A 304 -12.05 -5.48 16.67
CA CYS A 304 -11.48 -4.88 17.88
C CYS A 304 -12.05 -3.47 18.05
N THR A 305 -12.73 -3.17 19.15
CA THR A 305 -13.33 -1.85 19.37
C THR A 305 -13.50 -1.55 20.86
N ALA A 306 -13.43 -0.26 21.21
CA ALA A 306 -13.74 0.24 22.55
C ALA A 306 -15.21 0.68 22.69
N ARG A 307 -15.97 0.68 21.60
CA ARG A 307 -17.38 1.10 21.55
C ARG A 307 -18.30 -0.09 21.86
N GLN A 308 -18.96 -0.06 23.01
CA GLN A 308 -19.84 -1.15 23.51
C GLN A 308 -21.03 -1.41 22.60
N GLU A 309 -21.47 -0.41 21.83
CA GLU A 309 -22.59 -0.53 20.90
C GLU A 309 -22.35 -1.61 19.82
N PHE A 310 -21.08 -1.95 19.56
CA PHE A 310 -20.71 -2.97 18.59
C PHE A 310 -20.82 -4.41 19.12
N GLU A 311 -21.11 -4.62 20.40
CA GLU A 311 -21.38 -5.96 20.96
C GLU A 311 -22.56 -6.65 20.24
N ALA A 312 -23.51 -5.85 19.73
CA ALA A 312 -24.64 -6.32 18.93
C ALA A 312 -24.23 -6.91 17.56
N ALA A 313 -22.96 -6.79 17.16
CA ALA A 313 -22.45 -7.27 15.87
C ALA A 313 -22.34 -8.79 15.76
N THR A 314 -22.40 -9.52 16.87
CA THR A 314 -22.35 -10.99 16.88
C THR A 314 -23.14 -11.54 18.06
N ALA A 315 -23.00 -12.83 18.36
CA ALA A 315 -23.62 -13.45 19.53
C ALA A 315 -22.82 -13.14 20.79
N LEU A 316 -23.51 -12.94 21.92
CA LEU A 316 -22.88 -12.51 23.19
C LEU A 316 -21.80 -13.47 23.69
N ASP A 317 -21.92 -14.76 23.38
CA ASP A 317 -20.93 -15.81 23.68
C ASP A 317 -19.63 -15.66 22.86
N LYS A 318 -19.67 -14.89 21.77
CA LYS A 318 -18.51 -14.54 20.93
C LYS A 318 -17.97 -13.13 21.21
N VAL A 319 -18.53 -12.41 22.19
CA VAL A 319 -18.06 -11.08 22.62
C VAL A 319 -17.07 -11.24 23.76
N TYR A 320 -15.87 -10.70 23.57
CA TYR A 320 -14.78 -10.78 24.53
C TYR A 320 -14.44 -9.40 25.09
N GLY A 321 -14.37 -9.31 26.42
CA GLY A 321 -14.10 -8.04 27.11
C GLY A 321 -13.81 -8.24 28.60
N PRO A 322 -13.70 -7.15 29.38
CA PRO A 322 -13.38 -7.23 30.82
C PRO A 322 -14.40 -8.07 31.61
N GLN A 323 -15.64 -8.13 31.14
CA GLN A 323 -16.75 -8.88 31.78
C GLN A 323 -16.88 -10.31 31.26
N ASN A 324 -16.24 -10.64 30.13
CA ASN A 324 -16.26 -11.97 29.51
C ASN A 324 -14.90 -12.22 28.83
N PRO A 325 -13.85 -12.61 29.60
CA PRO A 325 -12.51 -12.76 29.05
C PRO A 325 -12.45 -13.90 28.02
N PRO A 326 -11.69 -13.75 26.93
CA PRO A 326 -11.50 -14.81 25.93
C PRO A 326 -10.67 -15.94 26.54
N TYR A 327 -11.34 -16.88 27.19
CA TYR A 327 -10.77 -18.05 27.86
C TYR A 327 -9.83 -17.67 29.02
N ALA A 328 -10.26 -18.03 30.24
CA ALA A 328 -9.35 -18.14 31.37
C ALA A 328 -8.31 -19.21 31.03
N PHE A 329 -7.08 -18.77 30.77
CA PHE A 329 -5.88 -19.60 30.95
C PHE A 329 -5.40 -19.43 32.39
#